data_AF-A0A919ZXQ1-F1
#
_entry.id   AF-A0A919ZXQ1-F1
#
_cell.length_a   1.000
_cell.length_b   1.000
_cell.length_c   1.000
_cell.angle_alpha   90.00
_cell.angle_beta   90.00
_cell.angle_gamma   90.00
#
_symmetry.space_group_name_H-M   'P 1'
#
loop_
_entity.id
_entity.type
_entity.pdbx_description
1 polymer ?
#
loop_
_entity_poly.entity_id
_entity_poly.type
_entity_poly.pdbx_seq_one_letter_code
_entity_poly.pdbx_strand_id
1 'polypeptide(L)' 'MFDNEEAYRTVFDSGVLSPRKIASLYNLSDNQVEIIAFEVALAIKITIPRHTIAGSPGDSDVYGAQQHAPLLDLEITSG' A
#
# COMPACT_ATOMS: atom_id res chain seq x y z
N MET A 1 -5.30 3.60 -8.92
CA MET A 1 -5.84 2.95 -10.14
C MET A 1 -4.81 3.14 -11.22
N PHE A 2 -4.61 2.13 -12.06
CA PHE A 2 -3.67 2.17 -13.19
C PHE A 2 -4.41 2.57 -14.46
N ASP A 3 -3.69 3.20 -15.39
CA ASP A 3 -4.26 3.68 -16.65
C ASP A 3 -4.63 2.54 -17.61
N ASN A 4 -3.98 1.39 -17.48
CA ASN A 4 -4.20 0.21 -18.30
C ASN A 4 -3.81 -1.09 -17.56
N GLU A 5 -4.22 -2.21 -18.14
CA GLU A 5 -3.99 -3.54 -17.57
C GLU A 5 -2.50 -3.91 -17.53
N GLU A 6 -1.72 -3.52 -18.54
CA GLU A 6 -0.27 -3.80 -18.59
C GLU A 6 0.47 -3.18 -17.40
N ALA A 7 0.18 -1.92 -17.08
CA ALA A 7 0.73 -1.23 -15.91
C ALA A 7 0.30 -1.92 -14.61
N TYR A 8 -0.98 -2.28 -14.48
CA TYR A 8 -1.49 -3.03 -13.32
C TYR A 8 -0.75 -4.36 -13.12
N ARG A 9 -0.64 -5.17 -14.18
CA ARG A 9 0.02 -6.48 -14.14
C ARG A 9 1.51 -6.35 -13.86
N THR A 10 2.20 -5.38 -14.47
CA THR A 10 3.62 -5.11 -14.19
C THR A 10 3.85 -4.90 -12.70
N VAL A 11 3.04 -4.06 -12.04
CA VAL A 11 3.19 -3.81 -10.60
C VAL A 11 2.80 -5.03 -9.77
N PHE A 12 1.64 -5.63 -10.06
CA PHE A 12 1.11 -6.75 -9.27
C PHE A 12 2.02 -7.98 -9.34
N ASP A 13 2.48 -8.34 -10.54
CA ASP A 13 3.28 -9.55 -10.79
C ASP A 13 4.74 -9.37 -10.37
N SER A 14 5.25 -8.14 -10.25
CA SER A 14 6.61 -7.86 -9.75
C SER A 14 6.86 -8.35 -8.31
N GLY A 15 5.80 -8.58 -7.53
CA GLY A 15 5.89 -8.91 -6.11
C GLY A 15 6.47 -7.78 -5.24
N VAL A 16 6.63 -6.56 -5.77
CA VAL A 16 7.09 -5.39 -5.00
C VAL A 16 6.12 -5.03 -3.89
N LEU A 17 4.82 -5.25 -4.11
CA LEU A 17 3.75 -5.06 -3.13
C LEU A 17 3.46 -6.37 -2.40
N SER A 18 4.44 -6.90 -1.66
CA SER A 18 4.22 -8.04 -0.75
C SER A 18 3.96 -7.56 0.68
N PRO A 19 3.19 -8.31 1.51
CA PRO A 19 2.94 -7.94 2.91
C PRO A 19 4.22 -7.61 3.67
N ARG A 20 5.29 -8.40 3.47
CA ARG A 20 6.59 -8.18 4.10
C ARG A 20 7.26 -6.87 3.67
N LYS A 21 7.28 -6.53 2.38
CA LYS A 21 7.88 -5.28 1.89
C LYS A 21 7.12 -4.07 2.41
N ILE A 22 5.78 -4.10 2.31
CA ILE A 22 4.92 -3.03 2.83
C ILE A 22 5.09 -2.89 4.34
N ALA A 23 5.07 -3.97 5.10
CA ALA A 23 5.24 -3.93 6.55
C ALA A 23 6.53 -3.22 6.98
N SER A 24 7.63 -3.44 6.25
CA SER A 24 8.91 -2.76 6.54
C SER A 24 8.86 -1.24 6.34
N LEU A 25 8.08 -0.75 5.37
CA LEU A 25 7.93 0.69 5.11
C LEU A 25 7.17 1.41 6.25
N TYR A 26 6.28 0.69 6.93
CA TYR A 26 5.41 1.26 7.98
C TYR A 26 5.77 0.78 9.39
N ASN A 27 6.89 0.07 9.56
CA ASN A 27 7.32 -0.51 10.85
C ASN A 27 6.23 -1.40 11.49
N LEU A 28 5.66 -2.29 10.69
CA LEU A 28 4.62 -3.24 11.08
C LEU A 28 5.12 -4.69 10.97
N SER A 29 4.33 -5.62 11.50
CA SER A 29 4.43 -7.04 11.18
C SER A 29 3.70 -7.36 9.87
N ASP A 30 4.17 -8.36 9.14
CA ASP A 30 3.60 -8.77 7.85
C ASP A 30 2.13 -9.24 7.98
N ASN A 31 1.79 -9.89 9.09
CA ASN A 31 0.41 -10.29 9.42
C ASN A 31 -0.56 -9.13 9.70
N GLN A 32 -0.07 -7.88 9.74
CA GLN A 32 -0.90 -6.67 9.87
C GLN A 32 -1.17 -6.00 8.52
N VAL A 33 -0.61 -6.51 7.44
CA VAL A 33 -0.77 -5.96 6.09
C VAL A 33 -1.65 -6.88 5.26
N GLU A 34 -2.73 -6.32 4.72
CA GLU A 34 -3.58 -7.00 3.75
C GLU A 34 -3.42 -6.35 2.38
N ILE A 35 -3.22 -7.18 1.35
CA ILE A 35 -3.09 -6.71 -0.03
C ILE A 35 -4.17 -7.39 -0.86
N ILE A 36 -5.01 -6.59 -1.48
CA ILE A 36 -6.18 -7.04 -2.22
C ILE A 36 -6.04 -6.56 -3.67
N ALA A 37 -6.00 -7.51 -4.60
CA ALA A 37 -6.15 -7.26 -6.02
C ALA A 37 -7.61 -6.85 -6.32
N PHE A 38 -7.80 -5.69 -6.93
CA PHE A 38 -9.09 -5.24 -7.41
C PHE A 38 -9.02 -5.04 -8.94
N GLU A 39 -8.98 -6.17 -9.65
CA GLU A 39 -8.71 -6.24 -11.09
C GLU A 39 -9.73 -5.46 -11.93
N VAL A 40 -11.02 -5.52 -11.57
CA VAL A 40 -12.11 -4.85 -12.30
C VAL A 40 -11.88 -3.34 -12.41
N ALA A 41 -11.21 -2.75 -11.42
CA ALA A 41 -10.89 -1.33 -11.42
C ALA A 41 -9.39 -1.07 -11.57
N LEU A 42 -8.61 -2.04 -12.04
CA LEU A 42 -7.16 -1.92 -12.22
C LEU A 42 -6.52 -1.23 -11.00
N ALA A 43 -6.74 -1.79 -9.81
CA ALA A 43 -6.32 -1.19 -8.57
C ALA A 43 -5.79 -2.25 -7.61
N ILE A 44 -4.85 -1.83 -6.75
CA ILE A 44 -4.33 -2.63 -5.66
C ILE A 44 -4.67 -1.88 -4.38
N LYS A 45 -5.41 -2.55 -3.50
CA LYS A 45 -5.76 -2.00 -2.19
C LYS A 45 -4.82 -2.59 -1.15
N ILE A 46 -4.22 -1.72 -0.35
CA ILE A 46 -3.38 -2.10 0.79
C ILE A 46 -4.09 -1.61 2.05
N THR A 47 -4.27 -2.51 3.03
CA THR A 47 -4.82 -2.19 4.34
C THR A 47 -3.74 -2.38 5.39
N ILE A 48 -3.55 -1.37 6.25
CA ILE A 48 -2.66 -1.40 7.41
C ILE A 48 -3.36 -0.80 8.62
N PRO A 49 -3.01 -1.19 9.86
CA PRO A 49 -3.53 -0.56 11.07
C PRO A 49 -3.07 0.90 11.16
N ARG A 50 -3.96 1.77 11.66
CA ARG A 50 -3.61 3.13 12.03
C ARG A 50 -3.02 3.18 13.44
N HIS A 51 -2.00 4.02 13.66
CA HIS A 51 -1.35 4.16 14.98
C HIS A 51 -2.19 4.97 15.98
N THR A 52 -2.88 6.02 15.52
CA THR A 52 -3.67 6.93 16.36
C THR A 52 -5.13 6.87 15.96
N ILE A 53 -6.07 6.86 16.90
CA ILE A 53 -7.52 6.86 16.63
C ILE A 53 -7.93 8.13 15.90
N ALA A 54 -8.85 7.99 14.92
CA ALA A 54 -9.34 9.11 14.10
C ALA A 54 -9.88 10.25 14.97
N GLY A 55 -9.34 11.46 14.76
CA GLY A 55 -9.82 12.67 15.43
C GLY A 55 -9.49 12.76 16.92
N SER A 56 -8.67 11.85 17.46
CA SER A 56 -8.16 11.96 18.83
C SER A 56 -7.07 13.02 18.92
N PRO A 57 -6.84 13.64 20.09
CA PRO A 57 -5.69 14.53 20.30
C PRO A 57 -4.38 13.84 19.89
N GLY A 58 -3.60 14.48 19.03
CA GLY A 58 -2.37 13.91 18.46
C GLY A 58 -2.55 13.18 17.13
N ASP A 59 -3.77 13.08 16.59
CA ASP A 59 -3.99 12.61 15.23
C ASP A 59 -3.66 13.71 14.21
N SER A 60 -2.55 13.54 13.49
CA SER A 60 -2.12 14.44 12.42
C SER A 60 -2.66 14.07 11.05
N ASP A 61 -3.35 12.93 10.92
CA ASP A 61 -3.88 12.40 9.66
C ASP A 61 -5.28 11.83 9.85
N VAL A 62 -6.23 12.71 10.18
CA VAL A 62 -7.64 12.37 10.47
C VAL A 62 -8.27 11.58 9.32
N TYR A 63 -7.93 11.92 8.07
CA TYR A 63 -8.44 11.26 6.88
C TYR A 63 -7.71 9.96 6.51
N GLY A 64 -6.53 9.68 7.09
CA GLY A 64 -5.70 8.54 6.73
C GLY A 64 -5.10 8.64 5.32
N ALA A 65 -4.98 9.85 4.77
CA ALA A 65 -4.61 10.08 3.37
C ALA A 65 -3.11 10.35 3.17
N GLN A 66 -2.36 10.55 4.26
CA GLN A 66 -0.95 10.96 4.20
C GLN A 66 0.03 9.78 4.24
N GLN A 67 -0.47 8.55 4.16
CA GLN A 67 0.35 7.34 4.27
C GLN A 67 1.02 6.93 2.94
N HIS A 68 0.86 7.66 1.85
CA HIS A 68 1.35 7.24 0.53
C HIS A 68 2.85 7.49 0.31
N ALA A 69 3.45 8.42 1.06
CA ALA A 69 4.85 8.84 0.83
C ALA A 69 5.87 7.68 0.87
N PRO A 70 5.84 6.74 1.84
CA PRO A 70 6.77 5.61 1.87
C PRO A 70 6.69 4.68 0.65
N LEU A 71 5.53 4.62 -0.04
CA LEU A 71 5.38 3.79 -1.25
C LEU A 71 6.16 4.33 -2.43
N LEU A 72 6.52 5.63 -2.42
CA LEU A 72 7.29 6.27 -3.49
C LEU A 72 8.74 5.76 -3.55
N ASP A 73 9.25 5.15 -2.47
CA ASP A 73 10.58 4.55 -2.41
C ASP A 73 10.62 3.12 -3.00
N LEU A 74 9.47 2.58 -3.43
CA LEU A 74 9.41 1.25 -4.05
C LEU A 74 9.80 1.32 -5.53
N GLU A 75 10.94 0.70 -5.85
CA GLU A 75 11.33 0.48 -7.24
C GLU A 75 10.65 -0.76 -7.83
N ILE A 76 10.06 -0.58 -9.01
CA ILE A 76 9.47 -1.67 -9.78
C ILE A 76 10.54 -2.16 -10.75
N THR A 77 11.17 -3.29 -10.43
CA THR A 77 12.10 -3.95 -11.34
C THR A 77 11.33 -4.97 -12.17
N SER A 78 11.21 -4.73 -13.46
CA SER A 78 10.76 -5.75 -14.42
C SER A 78 11.92 -6.73 -14.62
N GLY A 79 11.71 -8.01 -14.33
CA GLY A 79 12.66 -9.08 -14.64
C GLY A 79 12.78 -9.35 -16.13
#